data_AF-A0A1F2P4G7-F1
#
_entry.id   AF-A0A1F2P4G7-F1
#
_cell.length_a   1.000
_cell.length_b   1.000
_cell.length_c   1.000
_cell.angle_alpha   90.00
_cell.angle_beta   90.00
_cell.angle_gamma   90.00
#
_symmetry.space_group_name_H-M   'P 1'
#
loop_
_entity.id
_entity.type
_entity.pdbx_description
1 polymer ?
#
loop_
_entity_poly.entity_id
_entity_poly.type
_entity_poly.pdbx_seq_one_letter_code
_entity_poly.pdbx_strand_id
1 'polypeptide(L)' 'MLKEKDSWTTKEVQELIEAEFGVSYSSWQVKRILKSFGMRYALSEGLQEAG' A
#
# COMPACT_ATOMS: atom_id res chain seq x y z
N MET A 1 5.67 -3.02 -17.46
CA MET A 1 6.82 -2.88 -16.55
C MET A 1 6.40 -2.02 -15.37
N LEU A 2 6.41 -2.57 -14.16
CA LEU A 2 6.23 -1.78 -12.93
C LEU A 2 7.50 -0.93 -12.76
N LYS A 3 7.37 0.40 -12.83
CA LYS A 3 8.48 1.32 -12.56
C LYS A 3 8.88 1.13 -11.09
N GLU A 4 10.18 1.02 -10.82
CA GLU A 4 10.71 1.09 -9.46
C GLU A 4 10.33 2.46 -8.87
N LYS A 5 9.35 2.44 -7.96
CA LYS A 5 8.94 3.58 -7.15
C LYS A 5 9.46 3.30 -5.74
N ASP A 6 10.27 4.22 -5.21
CA ASP A 6 10.87 4.09 -3.86
C ASP A 6 9.84 4.13 -2.73
N SER A 7 8.63 4.63 -2.99
CA SER A 7 7.56 4.73 -2.00
C SER A 7 6.20 4.44 -2.64
N TRP A 8 5.61 3.31 -2.24
CA TRP A 8 4.24 2.96 -2.56
C TRP A 8 3.31 3.41 -1.44
N THR A 9 2.16 3.96 -1.81
CA THR A 9 1.07 4.22 -0.87
C THR A 9 0.30 2.93 -0.59
N THR A 10 -0.37 2.86 0.57
CA THR A 10 -1.24 1.72 0.89
C THR A 10 -2.35 1.52 -0.15
N LYS A 11 -2.84 2.61 -0.77
CA LYS A 11 -3.90 2.57 -1.79
C LYS A 11 -3.41 1.95 -3.10
N GLU A 12 -2.24 2.38 -3.59
CA GLU A 12 -1.67 1.80 -4.81
C GLU A 12 -1.42 0.30 -4.65
N VAL A 13 -0.94 -0.13 -3.49
CA VAL A 13 -0.74 -1.56 -3.20
C VAL A 13 -2.07 -2.32 -3.17
N GLN A 14 -3.11 -1.73 -2.59
CA GLN A 14 -4.43 -2.33 -2.56
C GLN A 14 -5.00 -2.53 -3.97
N GLU A 15 -4.90 -1.51 -4.82
CA GLU A 15 -5.34 -1.56 -6.23
C GLU A 15 -4.54 -2.60 -7.03
N LEU A 16 -3.23 -2.71 -6.79
CA LEU A 16 -2.39 -3.73 -7.44
C LEU A 16 -2.78 -5.15 -7.04
N ILE A 17 -3.03 -5.41 -5.76
CA ILE A 17 -3.43 -6.74 -5.29
C ILE A 17 -4.78 -7.14 -5.91
N GLU A 18 -5.71 -6.21 -6.00
CA GLU A 18 -7.01 -6.44 -6.63
C GLU A 18 -6.87 -6.71 -8.13
N ALA A 19 -6.05 -5.93 -8.85
CA ALA A 19 -5.84 -6.09 -10.27
C ALA A 19 -5.13 -7.41 -10.63
N GLU A 20 -4.16 -7.84 -9.84
CA GLU A 20 -3.34 -9.03 -10.14
C GLU A 20 -4.00 -10.33 -9.65
N PHE A 21 -4.65 -10.30 -8.48
CA PHE A 21 -5.17 -11.50 -7.82
C PHE A 21 -6.70 -11.55 -7.74
N GLY A 22 -7.41 -10.48 -8.06
CA GLY A 22 -8.88 -10.40 -7.92
C GLY A 22 -9.36 -10.40 -6.47
N VAL A 23 -8.48 -10.09 -5.51
CA VAL A 23 -8.78 -10.10 -4.06
C VAL A 23 -8.66 -8.69 -3.52
N SER A 24 -9.66 -8.27 -2.75
CA SER A 24 -9.64 -6.98 -2.04
C SER A 24 -9.27 -7.17 -0.57
N TYR A 25 -8.43 -6.26 -0.07
CA TYR A 25 -8.03 -6.22 1.33
C TYR A 25 -8.32 -4.83 1.91
N SER A 26 -8.65 -4.80 3.20
CA SER A 26 -8.69 -3.54 3.94
C SER A 26 -7.30 -2.92 4.05
N SER A 27 -7.22 -1.61 4.22
CA SER A 27 -5.95 -0.90 4.38
C SER A 27 -5.12 -1.43 5.56
N TRP A 28 -5.75 -1.95 6.62
CA TRP A 28 -5.04 -2.59 7.74
C TRP A 28 -4.39 -3.92 7.35
N GLN A 29 -5.09 -4.76 6.58
CA GLN A 29 -4.54 -6.00 6.06
C GLN A 29 -3.38 -5.72 5.10
N VAL A 30 -3.52 -4.74 4.20
CA VAL A 30 -2.45 -4.32 3.29
C VAL A 30 -1.22 -3.85 4.07
N LYS A 31 -1.37 -3.05 5.13
CA LYS A 31 -0.25 -2.65 6.02
C LYS A 31 0.46 -3.86 6.64
N ARG A 32 -0.27 -4.89 7.07
CA ARG A 32 0.34 -6.11 7.61
C ARG A 32 1.14 -6.87 6.56
N ILE A 33 0.60 -6.97 5.34
CA ILE A 33 1.27 -7.60 4.20
C ILE A 33 2.56 -6.82 3.89
N LEU A 34 2.49 -5.50 3.74
CA LEU A 34 3.65 -4.65 3.46
C LEU A 34 4.72 -4.74 4.56
N LYS A 35 4.32 -4.75 5.83
CA LYS A 35 5.24 -4.95 6.96
C LYS A 35 5.93 -6.31 6.90
N SER A 36 5.22 -7.37 6.49
CA SER A 36 5.82 -8.71 6.36
C SER A 36 6.86 -8.79 5.24
N PHE A 37 6.75 -7.94 4.21
CA PHE A 37 7.74 -7.81 3.15
C PHE A 37 8.88 -6.83 3.46
N GLY A 38 8.90 -6.21 4.64
CA GLY A 38 9.90 -5.19 4.99
C GLY A 38 9.80 -3.90 4.16
N MET A 39 8.66 -3.67 3.49
CA MET A 39 8.45 -2.50 2.65
C MET A 39 8.19 -1.25 3.47
N ARG A 40 8.86 -0.15 3.11
CA ARG A 40 8.50 1.20 3.57
C ARG A 40 7.30 1.68 2.76
N TYR A 41 6.22 2.07 3.43
CA TYR A 41 5.02 2.58 2.79
C TYR A 41 4.58 3.90 3.43
N ALA A 42 4.06 4.81 2.62
CA ALA A 42 3.43 6.03 3.09
C ALA A 42 1.94 5.77 3.34
N LEU A 43 1.41 6.31 4.45
CA LEU A 43 -0.03 6.53 4.58
C LEU A 43 -0.45 7.49 3.47
N SER A 44 -1.57 7.21 2.81
CA SER A 44 -2.11 8.08 1.76
C SER A 44 -2.18 9.55 2.21
N GLU A 45 -1.99 10.49 1.28
CA GLU A 45 -2.18 11.94 1.42
C GLU A 45 -3.54 12.31 2.03
N GLY A 46 -3.64 12.24 3.35
CA GLY A 46 -4.84 12.59 4.11
C GLY A 46 -4.65 12.61 5.62
N LEU A 47 -3.41 12.46 6.11
CA LEU A 47 -3.06 12.51 7.54
C LEU A 47 -1.74 13.29 7.75
N GLN A 48 -1.58 14.38 7.00
CA GLN A 48 -0.68 15.49 7.37
C GLN A 48 -1.44 16.58 8.13
N GLU A 49 -2.42 16.23 8.96
CA GLU A 49 -2.94 17.15 9.99
C GLU A 49 -3.32 16.36 11.24
N ALA A 50 -2.32 16.10 12.08
CA ALA A 50 -2.46 15.92 13.52
C ALA A 50 -1.06 15.71 14.13
N GLY A 51 -0.45 16.79 14.61
CA GLY A 51 0.79 16.77 15.39
C GLY A 51 1.73 17.89 15.03
#